data_AF-A0A973AKW5-F1
#
_entry.id   AF-A0A973AKW5-F1
#
_cell.length_a   1.000
_cell.length_b   1.000
_cell.length_c   1.000
_cell.angle_alpha   90.00
_cell.angle_beta   90.00
_cell.angle_gamma   90.00
#
_symmetry.space_group_name_H-M   'P 1'
#
loop_
_entity.id
_entity.type
_entity.pdbx_description
1 polymer ?
#
loop_
_entity_poly.entity_id
_entity_poly.type
_entity_poly.pdbx_seq_one_letter_code
_entity_poly.pdbx_strand_id
1 'polypeptide(L)'
;MARGRSILDTMRARIAALGIALLALAALAFIHRADIAAIVAGPVAAADDPLSHCIAERHATIDKGVAEGVFGADQAALFKQRATALCQATVKTE
;
A
#
# COMPACT_ATOMS: atom_id res chain seq x y z
N MET A 1 14.08 24.82 43.17
CA MET A 1 14.66 24.40 41.88
C MET A 1 14.22 25.39 40.81
N ALA A 2 15.10 26.31 40.41
CA ALA A 2 14.81 27.23 39.32
C ALA A 2 14.73 26.43 38.01
N ARG A 3 13.54 26.35 37.41
CA ARG A 3 13.35 25.75 36.09
C ARG A 3 13.90 26.74 35.07
N GLY A 4 15.21 26.68 34.81
CA GLY A 4 15.86 27.49 33.79
C GLY A 4 15.09 27.34 32.48
N ARG A 5 14.71 28.46 31.85
CA ARG A 5 13.98 28.48 30.58
C ARG A 5 14.66 27.48 29.63
N SER A 6 13.92 26.45 29.23
CA SER A 6 14.47 25.37 28.42
C SER A 6 14.99 25.94 27.11
N ILE A 7 16.19 25.53 26.69
CA ILE A 7 16.77 25.93 25.40
C ILE A 7 15.81 25.55 24.25
N LEU A 8 15.02 24.50 24.45
CA LEU A 8 13.99 24.00 23.54
C LEU A 8 12.80 24.96 23.37
N ASP A 9 12.56 25.87 24.30
CA ASP A 9 11.49 26.88 24.22
C ASP A 9 11.89 28.15 23.47
N THR A 10 13.13 28.23 22.98
CA THR A 10 13.59 29.40 22.25
C THR A 10 13.05 29.43 20.81
N MET A 11 12.76 30.63 20.30
CA MET A 11 12.26 30.81 18.94
C MET A 11 13.21 30.18 17.90
N ARG A 12 14.52 30.26 18.14
CA ARG A 12 15.55 29.67 17.29
C ARG A 12 15.45 28.14 17.24
N ALA A 13 15.19 27.49 18.38
CA ALA A 13 14.97 26.06 18.44
C ALA A 13 13.70 25.63 17.68
N ARG A 14 12.62 26.44 17.76
CA ARG A 14 11.38 26.17 17.00
C ARG A 14 11.59 26.28 15.49
N ILE A 15 12.31 27.29 15.03
CA ILE A 15 12.65 27.46 13.60
C ILE A 15 13.51 26.30 13.12
N ALA A 16 14.51 25.89 13.90
CA ALA A 16 15.36 24.74 13.57
C ALA A 16 14.54 23.45 13.49
N ALA A 17 13.64 23.21 14.45
CA ALA A 17 12.76 22.04 14.46
C ALA A 17 11.82 22.01 13.24
N LEU A 18 11.23 23.16 12.87
CA LEU A 18 10.41 23.28 11.66
C LEU A 18 11.22 23.02 10.40
N GLY A 19 12.44 23.54 10.32
CA GLY A 19 13.34 23.30 9.19
C GLY A 19 13.65 21.81 9.02
N ILE A 20 13.96 21.12 10.12
CA ILE A 20 14.22 19.67 10.11
C ILE A 20 12.95 18.90 9.70
N ALA A 21 11.79 19.28 10.23
CA ALA A 21 10.52 18.64 9.88
C ALA A 21 10.20 18.80 8.39
N LEU A 22 10.38 20.00 7.82
CA LEU A 22 10.18 20.26 6.40
C LEU A 22 11.16 19.47 5.53
N LEU A 23 12.43 19.37 5.93
CA LEU A 23 13.42 18.56 5.22
C LEU A 23 13.05 17.07 5.23
N ALA A 24 12.59 16.54 6.37
CA ALA A 24 12.14 15.15 6.45
C ALA A 24 10.92 14.90 5.57
N LEU A 25 9.94 15.82 5.57
CA LEU A 25 8.77 15.73 4.69
C LEU A 25 9.17 15.81 3.21
N ALA A 26 10.09 16.71 2.84
CA ALA A 26 10.58 16.82 1.47
C ALA A 26 11.31 15.55 1.03
N ALA A 27 12.16 14.98 1.89
CA ALA A 27 12.85 13.72 1.61
C ALA A 27 11.85 12.57 1.43
N LEU A 28 10.84 12.48 2.31
CA LEU A 28 9.79 11.48 2.21
C LEU A 28 9.00 11.63 0.90
N ALA A 29 8.62 12.86 0.55
CA ALA A 29 7.91 13.15 -0.68
C ALA A 29 8.76 12.84 -1.93
N PHE A 30 10.08 13.05 -1.87
CA PHE A 30 10.98 12.75 -2.97
C PHE A 30 11.16 11.23 -3.17
N ILE A 31 11.32 10.47 -2.07
CA ILE A 31 11.44 9.01 -2.09
C ILE A 31 10.14 8.37 -2.59
N HIS A 32 9.00 8.82 -2.07
CA HIS A 32 7.66 8.31 -2.42
C HIS A 32 6.98 9.13 -3.52
N ARG A 33 7.76 9.81 -4.37
CA ARG A 33 7.19 10.69 -5.40
C ARG A 33 6.24 9.95 -6.35
N ALA A 34 6.53 8.68 -6.64
CA ALA A 34 5.70 7.84 -7.50
C ALA A 34 4.37 7.49 -6.82
N ASP A 35 4.39 7.14 -5.54
CA ASP A 35 3.20 6.83 -4.76
C ASP A 35 2.30 8.07 -4.60
N ILE A 36 2.91 9.24 -4.32
CA ILE A 36 2.19 10.51 -4.23
C ILE A 36 1.58 10.88 -5.58
N ALA A 37 2.33 10.72 -6.67
CA ALA A 37 1.81 10.96 -8.02
C ALA A 37 0.65 10.00 -8.36
N ALA A 38 0.72 8.74 -7.95
CA ALA A 38 -0.35 7.76 -8.14
C ALA A 38 -1.61 8.11 -7.32
N ILE A 39 -1.45 8.62 -6.09
CA ILE A 39 -2.58 9.10 -5.27
C ILE A 39 -3.23 10.35 -5.90
N VAL A 40 -2.42 11.30 -6.38
CA VAL A 40 -2.90 12.55 -7.01
C VAL A 40 -3.56 12.31 -8.36
N ALA A 41 -3.04 11.38 -9.16
CA ALA A 41 -3.60 11.02 -10.46
C ALA A 41 -4.99 10.36 -10.37
N GLY A 42 -5.42 9.97 -9.17
CA GLY A 42 -6.65 9.19 -8.97
C GLY A 42 -6.50 7.76 -9.49
N PRO A 43 -7.51 6.90 -9.28
CA PRO A 43 -7.45 5.53 -9.76
C PRO A 43 -7.42 5.57 -11.29
N VAL A 44 -6.23 5.34 -11.86
CA VAL A 44 -6.11 4.96 -13.26
C VAL A 44 -6.95 3.70 -13.38
N ALA A 45 -8.06 3.77 -14.13
CA ALA A 45 -8.84 2.57 -14.45
C ALA A 45 -7.84 1.52 -14.93
N ALA A 46 -7.76 0.41 -14.21
CA ALA A 46 -6.73 -0.62 -14.41
C ALA A 46 -6.76 -1.01 -15.89
N ALA A 47 -5.83 -0.45 -16.65
CA ALA A 47 -5.64 -0.80 -18.04
C ALA A 47 -5.04 -2.20 -18.02
N ASP A 48 -5.91 -3.20 -18.22
CA ASP A 48 -5.61 -4.60 -18.51
C ASP A 48 -4.28 -5.11 -17.92
N ASP A 49 -4.12 -5.02 -16.60
CA ASP A 49 -2.97 -5.63 -15.93
C ASP A 49 -3.16 -7.16 -15.98
N PRO A 50 -2.30 -7.92 -16.68
CA PRO A 50 -2.44 -9.37 -16.84
C PRO A 50 -2.51 -10.09 -15.48
N LEU A 51 -1.85 -9.54 -14.46
CA LEU A 51 -1.92 -10.05 -13.10
C LEU A 51 -3.32 -9.85 -12.49
N SER A 52 -3.90 -8.66 -12.63
CA SER A 52 -5.26 -8.38 -12.16
C SER A 52 -6.32 -9.28 -12.81
N HIS A 53 -6.17 -9.55 -14.12
CA HIS A 53 -7.05 -10.46 -14.85
C HIS A 53 -6.93 -11.89 -14.33
N CYS A 54 -5.71 -12.41 -14.17
CA CYS A 54 -5.46 -13.75 -13.61
C CYS A 54 -6.09 -13.90 -12.22
N ILE A 55 -5.92 -12.90 -11.35
CA ILE A 55 -6.47 -12.93 -9.99
C ILE A 55 -8.00 -12.92 -10.02
N ALA A 56 -8.60 -12.04 -10.83
CA ALA A 56 -10.05 -11.90 -10.94
C ALA A 56 -10.73 -13.19 -11.43
N GLU A 57 -10.19 -13.82 -12.48
CA GLU A 57 -10.72 -15.07 -13.04
C GLU A 57 -10.68 -16.22 -12.02
N ARG A 58 -9.55 -16.34 -11.30
CA ARG A 58 -9.38 -17.40 -10.29
C ARG A 58 -10.26 -17.18 -9.08
N HIS A 59 -10.39 -15.94 -8.61
CA HIS A 59 -11.27 -15.62 -7.47
C HIS A 59 -12.74 -15.86 -7.83
N ALA A 60 -13.18 -15.50 -9.04
CA ALA A 60 -14.54 -15.77 -9.50
C ALA A 60 -14.86 -17.28 -9.52
N THR A 61 -13.90 -18.11 -9.95
CA THR A 61 -14.06 -19.57 -9.92
C THR A 61 -14.18 -20.11 -8.49
N ILE A 62 -13.39 -19.56 -7.56
CA ILE A 62 -13.46 -19.94 -6.15
C ILE A 62 -14.80 -19.51 -5.54
N ASP A 63 -15.26 -18.29 -5.82
CA ASP A 63 -16.52 -17.76 -5.32
C ASP A 63 -17.72 -18.57 -5.82
N LYS A 64 -17.66 -19.04 -7.08
CA LYS A 64 -18.64 -19.98 -7.62
C LYS A 64 -18.66 -21.30 -6.84
N GLY A 65 -17.49 -21.85 -6.50
CA GLY A 65 -17.40 -23.07 -5.69
C GLY A 65 -17.94 -22.91 -4.26
N VAL A 66 -17.86 -21.71 -3.67
CA VAL A 66 -18.55 -21.39 -2.40
C VAL A 66 -20.06 -21.36 -2.60
N ALA A 67 -20.53 -20.66 -3.64
CA ALA A 67 -21.96 -20.55 -3.95
C ALA A 67 -22.60 -21.92 -4.25
N GLU A 68 -21.85 -22.83 -4.86
CA GLU A 68 -22.26 -24.20 -5.16
C GLU A 68 -22.08 -25.16 -3.97
N GLY A 69 -21.53 -24.69 -2.83
CA GLY A 69 -21.36 -25.49 -1.62
C GLY A 69 -20.25 -26.54 -1.70
N VAL A 70 -19.34 -26.44 -2.67
CA VAL A 70 -18.21 -27.37 -2.86
C VAL A 70 -17.21 -27.25 -1.71
N PHE A 71 -17.03 -26.04 -1.17
CA PHE A 71 -16.19 -25.75 -0.02
C PHE A 71 -16.68 -24.53 0.76
N GLY A 72 -16.30 -24.44 2.03
CA GLY A 72 -16.69 -23.34 2.93
C GLY A 72 -15.83 -22.08 2.77
N ALA A 73 -16.28 -20.98 3.41
CA ALA A 73 -15.63 -19.67 3.34
C ALA A 73 -14.16 -19.67 3.81
N ASP A 74 -13.83 -20.44 4.84
CA ASP A 74 -12.47 -20.55 5.37
C ASP A 74 -11.52 -21.19 4.35
N GLN A 75 -12.00 -22.19 3.61
CA GLN A 75 -11.24 -22.84 2.54
C GLN A 75 -11.08 -21.91 1.34
N ALA A 76 -12.13 -21.15 1.00
CA ALA A 76 -12.10 -20.16 -0.06
C ALA A 76 -11.04 -19.07 0.21
N ALA A 77 -10.89 -18.61 1.46
CA ALA A 77 -9.86 -17.65 1.82
C ALA A 77 -8.44 -18.19 1.55
N LEU A 78 -8.17 -19.46 1.92
CA LEU A 78 -6.90 -20.11 1.64
C LEU A 78 -6.65 -20.31 0.13
N PHE A 79 -7.69 -20.67 -0.62
CA PHE A 79 -7.59 -20.82 -2.08
C PHE A 79 -7.33 -19.48 -2.77
N LYS A 80 -7.96 -18.39 -2.33
CA LYS A 80 -7.73 -17.05 -2.87
C LYS A 80 -6.29 -16.59 -2.64
N GLN A 81 -5.74 -16.82 -1.45
CA GLN A 81 -4.33 -16.52 -1.16
C GLN A 81 -3.37 -17.29 -2.07
N ARG A 82 -3.60 -18.60 -2.23
CA ARG A 82 -2.77 -19.45 -3.12
C ARG A 82 -2.91 -19.07 -4.59
N ALA A 83 -4.13 -18.74 -5.03
CA ALA A 83 -4.39 -18.30 -6.40
C ALA A 83 -3.66 -16.98 -6.71
N THR A 84 -3.66 -16.03 -5.78
CA THR A 84 -2.90 -14.78 -5.91
C THR A 84 -1.40 -15.04 -5.99
N ALA A 85 -0.86 -15.90 -5.11
CA ALA A 85 0.56 -16.27 -5.14
C ALA A 85 0.96 -16.97 -6.46
N LEU A 86 0.08 -17.81 -7.00
CA LEU A 86 0.29 -18.47 -8.30
C LEU A 86 0.32 -17.46 -9.43
N CYS A 87 -0.67 -16.55 -9.51
CA CYS A 87 -0.70 -15.52 -10.55
C CYS A 87 0.54 -14.61 -10.50
N GLN A 88 0.99 -14.24 -9.29
CA GLN A 88 2.23 -13.47 -9.11
C GLN A 88 3.48 -14.23 -9.58
N ALA A 89 3.53 -15.54 -9.36
CA ALA A 89 4.64 -16.37 -9.82
C ALA A 89 4.64 -16.52 -11.34
N THR A 90 3.49 -16.77 -11.96
CA THR A 90 3.37 -17.04 -13.40
C THR A 90 3.59 -15.79 -14.26
N VAL A 91 2.97 -14.65 -13.91
CA VAL A 91 3.09 -13.40 -14.68
C VAL A 91 4.50 -12.78 -14.58
N LYS A 92 5.25 -13.06 -13.52
CA LYS A 92 6.65 -12.62 -13.38
C LYS A 92 7.62 -13.39 -14.30
N THR A 93 7.22 -14.56 -14.79
CA THR A 93 8.05 -15.45 -15.64
C THR A 93 7.83 -15.26 -17.14
N GLU A 94 6.89 -14.41 -17.55
CA GLU A 94 6.74 -13.94 -18.94
C GLU A 94 7.48 -12.60 -19.14
#